data_AF-A0A350Q794-F1
#
_entry.id   AF-A0A350Q794-F1
#
_cell.length_a   1.000
_cell.length_b   1.000
_cell.length_c   1.000
_cell.angle_alpha   90.00
_cell.angle_beta   90.00
_cell.angle_gamma   90.00
#
_symmetry.space_group_name_H-M   'P 1'
#
loop_
_entity.id
_entity.type
_entity.pdbx_description
1 polymer ?
#
loop_
_entity_poly.entity_id
_entity_poly.type
_entity_poly.pdbx_seq_one_letter_code
_entity_poly.pdbx_strand_id
1 'polypeptide(L)'
;NLFLTNLSPINSSLIGVILISTTFAWVAPASAQYGALDGEWRFYGGDGGHTQYTALDQIDAGNVGDLEVAWRWTAANSSGPPV
;
A
#
# COMPACT_ATOMS: atom_id res chain seq x y z
N ASN A 1 57.03 28.12 3.16
CA ASN A 1 55.70 28.17 3.80
C ASN A 1 54.74 27.42 2.89
N LEU A 2 54.28 26.25 3.32
CA LEU A 2 53.46 25.30 2.55
C LEU A 2 52.01 25.81 2.32
N PHE A 3 51.85 26.88 1.56
CA PHE A 3 50.56 27.35 1.07
C PHE A 3 50.76 27.55 -0.43
N LEU A 4 50.46 26.60 -1.31
CA LEU A 4 49.11 26.22 -1.72
C LEU A 4 49.23 24.90 -2.52
N THR A 5 48.84 23.78 -1.94
CA THR A 5 48.72 22.52 -2.68
C THR A 5 47.49 22.56 -3.56
N ASN A 6 47.74 22.73 -4.86
CA ASN A 6 47.07 22.04 -5.98
C ASN A 6 45.88 21.15 -5.57
N LEU A 7 44.69 21.72 -5.51
CA LEU A 7 43.45 20.93 -5.59
C LEU A 7 43.17 20.79 -7.09
N SER A 8 43.44 19.62 -7.66
CA SER A 8 42.97 19.30 -9.01
C SER A 8 41.47 19.59 -9.11
N PRO A 9 40.97 20.20 -10.19
CA PRO A 9 39.52 20.36 -10.37
C PRO A 9 38.90 18.97 -10.32
N ILE A 10 37.98 18.75 -9.38
CA ILE A 10 37.21 17.50 -9.33
C ILE A 10 36.52 17.39 -10.70
N ASN A 11 36.89 16.37 -11.47
CA ASN A 11 36.38 16.17 -12.82
C ASN A 11 34.85 16.10 -12.76
N SER A 12 34.15 16.96 -13.49
CA SER A 12 32.69 17.04 -13.52
C SER A 12 32.02 15.70 -13.88
N SER A 13 32.73 14.83 -14.59
CA SER A 13 32.35 13.45 -14.89
C SER A 13 32.29 12.54 -13.67
N LEU A 14 33.18 12.71 -12.68
CA LEU A 14 33.17 11.94 -11.42
C LEU A 14 31.98 12.34 -10.54
N ILE A 15 31.64 13.63 -10.53
CA ILE A 15 30.43 14.14 -9.87
C ILE A 15 29.18 13.55 -10.55
N GLY A 16 29.15 13.52 -11.88
CA GLY A 16 28.05 12.94 -12.65
C GLY A 16 27.83 11.46 -12.35
N VAL A 17 28.89 10.65 -12.27
CA VAL A 17 28.80 9.21 -11.98
C VAL A 17 28.33 8.95 -10.54
N ILE A 18 28.79 9.73 -9.56
CA ILE A 18 28.33 9.61 -8.16
C ILE A 18 26.85 9.97 -8.04
N LEU A 19 26.39 11.02 -8.73
CA LEU A 19 24.98 11.43 -8.73
C LEU A 19 24.05 10.42 -9.43
N ILE A 20 24.53 9.72 -10.45
CA ILE A 20 23.76 8.66 -11.13
C ILE A 20 23.71 7.38 -10.29
N SER A 21 24.77 7.06 -9.56
CA SER A 21 24.80 5.88 -8.68
C SER A 21 23.89 6.01 -7.46
N THR A 22 23.69 7.22 -6.94
CA THR A 22 22.81 7.45 -5.77
C THR A 22 21.33 7.46 -6.13
N THR A 23 20.95 7.81 -7.37
CA THR A 23 19.54 7.78 -7.80
C THR A 23 19.03 6.36 -8.05
N PHE A 24 19.88 5.42 -8.45
CA PHE A 24 19.48 4.03 -8.71
C PHE A 24 19.28 3.18 -7.43
N ALA A 25 19.81 3.62 -6.29
CA ALA A 25 19.73 2.89 -5.02
C ALA A 25 18.40 3.08 -4.27
N TRP A 26 17.48 3.92 -4.79
CA TRP A 26 16.22 4.25 -4.13
C TRP A 26 15.01 3.64 -4.84
N VAL A 27 15.04 2.34 -5.10
CA VAL A 27 13.81 1.59 -5.38
C VAL A 27 13.15 1.27 -4.04
N ALA A 28 12.42 2.25 -3.50
CA ALA A 28 11.50 1.97 -2.40
C ALA A 28 10.34 1.15 -2.97
N PRO A 29 9.88 0.07 -2.30
CA PRO A 29 8.65 -0.58 -2.69
C PRO A 29 7.53 0.46 -2.63
N ALA A 30 6.82 0.66 -3.73
CA ALA A 30 5.61 1.47 -3.74
C ALA A 30 4.66 0.82 -2.73
N SER A 31 4.28 1.56 -1.68
CA SER A 31 3.26 1.12 -0.75
C SER A 31 1.96 0.99 -1.53
N ALA A 32 1.61 -0.23 -1.92
CA ALA A 32 0.27 -0.52 -2.43
C ALA A 32 -0.74 -0.23 -1.31
N GLN A 33 -1.96 0.18 -1.69
CA GLN A 33 -3.04 0.38 -0.72
C GLN A 33 -3.27 -0.95 0.02
N TYR A 34 -2.99 -0.98 1.32
CA TYR A 34 -3.12 -2.19 2.13
C TYR A 34 -4.60 -2.60 2.33
N GLY A 35 -5.54 -1.66 2.16
CA GLY A 35 -6.97 -1.92 2.37
C GLY A 35 -7.30 -2.19 3.84
N ALA A 36 -8.39 -2.93 4.05
CA ALA A 36 -8.78 -3.48 5.34
C ALA A 36 -7.73 -4.50 5.85
N LEU A 37 -7.30 -4.33 7.11
CA LEU A 37 -6.23 -5.10 7.75
C LEU A 37 -6.77 -6.18 8.69
N ASP A 38 -5.98 -7.24 8.89
CA ASP A 38 -6.24 -8.32 9.86
C ASP A 38 -7.62 -9.00 9.71
N GLY A 39 -8.22 -8.92 8.51
CA GLY A 39 -9.58 -9.41 8.24
C GLY A 39 -10.71 -8.58 8.85
N GLU A 40 -10.39 -7.40 9.40
CA GLU A 40 -11.34 -6.51 10.05
C GLU A 40 -11.83 -5.42 9.08
N TRP A 41 -13.15 -5.19 9.05
CA TRP A 41 -13.76 -4.15 8.22
C TRP A 41 -14.22 -2.95 9.06
N ARG A 42 -13.25 -2.17 9.58
CA ARG A 42 -13.52 -1.08 10.54
C ARG A 42 -14.01 0.21 9.92
N PHE A 43 -13.67 0.46 8.66
CA PHE A 43 -14.12 1.62 7.90
C PHE A 43 -15.15 1.18 6.87
N TYR A 44 -16.12 2.05 6.57
CA TYR A 44 -17.18 1.74 5.60
C TYR A 44 -16.62 1.25 4.25
N GLY A 45 -15.53 1.83 3.74
CA GLY A 45 -14.84 1.33 2.54
C GLY A 45 -13.50 0.65 2.81
N GLY A 46 -13.38 -0.06 3.93
CA GLY A 46 -12.22 -0.89 4.26
C GLY A 46 -11.08 -0.11 4.93
N ASP A 47 -10.70 1.05 4.39
CA ASP A 47 -9.65 1.92 4.93
C ASP A 47 -10.03 3.43 4.85
N GLY A 48 -9.11 4.29 5.31
CA GLY A 48 -9.30 5.75 5.24
C GLY A 48 -9.28 6.34 3.82
N GLY A 49 -8.83 5.58 2.83
CA GLY A 49 -8.87 5.92 1.41
C GLY A 49 -10.11 5.41 0.68
N HIS A 50 -10.99 4.67 1.37
CA HIS A 50 -12.21 4.10 0.82
C HIS A 50 -11.96 3.14 -0.36
N THR A 51 -10.90 2.34 -0.26
CA THR A 51 -10.40 1.49 -1.36
C THR A 51 -11.27 0.27 -1.65
N GLN A 52 -12.13 -0.13 -0.71
CA GLN A 52 -12.96 -1.35 -0.82
C GLN A 52 -12.12 -2.62 -1.05
N TYR A 53 -10.89 -2.63 -0.53
CA TYR A 53 -9.90 -3.68 -0.78
C TYR A 53 -9.45 -4.34 0.52
N THR A 54 -9.02 -5.60 0.44
CA THR A 54 -8.25 -6.31 1.48
C THR A 54 -7.23 -7.22 0.80
N ALA A 55 -6.09 -7.44 1.46
CA ALA A 55 -5.06 -8.36 0.98
C ALA A 55 -5.34 -9.84 1.33
N LEU A 56 -6.50 -10.17 1.94
CA LEU A 56 -6.90 -11.56 2.16
C LEU A 56 -7.13 -12.28 0.82
N ASP A 57 -6.56 -13.47 0.68
CA ASP A 57 -6.54 -14.27 -0.54
C ASP A 57 -7.08 -15.69 -0.35
N GLN A 58 -7.67 -15.99 0.81
CA GLN A 58 -8.25 -17.32 1.08
C GLN A 58 -9.37 -17.69 0.09
N ILE A 59 -10.10 -16.70 -0.42
CA ILE A 59 -11.12 -16.86 -1.46
C ILE A 59 -10.58 -16.28 -2.76
N ASP A 60 -10.57 -17.09 -3.81
CA ASP A 60 -10.02 -16.73 -5.12
C ASP A 60 -10.89 -17.25 -6.27
N ALA A 61 -10.46 -17.00 -7.51
CA ALA A 61 -11.19 -17.41 -8.71
C ALA A 61 -11.30 -18.94 -8.88
N GLY A 62 -10.45 -19.73 -8.24
CA GLY A 62 -10.45 -21.18 -8.28
C GLY A 62 -11.42 -21.81 -7.28
N ASN A 63 -11.73 -21.14 -6.17
CA ASN A 63 -12.55 -21.71 -5.09
C ASN A 63 -13.86 -20.97 -4.79
N VAL A 64 -14.10 -19.78 -5.37
CA VAL A 64 -15.32 -18.99 -5.11
C VAL A 64 -16.63 -19.75 -5.43
N GLY A 65 -16.57 -20.73 -6.34
CA GLY A 65 -17.70 -21.58 -6.70
C GLY A 65 -18.15 -22.56 -5.60
N ASP A 66 -17.29 -22.82 -4.62
CA ASP A 66 -17.52 -23.80 -3.54
C ASP A 66 -18.03 -23.16 -2.25
N LEU A 67 -18.29 -21.84 -2.24
CA LEU A 67 -18.72 -21.12 -1.04
C LEU A 67 -20.13 -21.55 -0.59
N GLU A 68 -20.26 -21.82 0.70
CA GLU A 68 -21.54 -22.14 1.34
C GLU A 68 -21.96 -21.04 2.32
N VAL A 69 -23.26 -20.97 2.60
CA VAL A 69 -23.80 -20.03 3.58
C VAL A 69 -23.44 -20.52 4.99
N ALA A 70 -22.54 -19.80 5.67
CA ALA A 70 -22.16 -20.13 7.04
C ALA A 70 -23.26 -19.83 8.07
N TRP A 71 -24.01 -18.75 7.88
CA TRP A 71 -25.12 -18.34 8.74
C TRP A 71 -26.01 -17.30 8.05
N ARG A 72 -27.21 -17.05 8.59
CA ARG A 72 -28.11 -15.97 8.17
C ARG A 72 -28.69 -15.27 9.39
N TRP A 73 -28.91 -13.97 9.28
CA TRP A 73 -29.59 -13.18 10.30
C TRP A 73 -30.75 -12.41 9.67
N THR A 74 -31.88 -12.34 10.37
CA THR A 74 -33.06 -11.58 9.94
C THR A 74 -33.14 -10.30 10.76
N ALA A 75 -33.04 -9.16 10.07
CA ALA A 75 -33.22 -7.85 10.71
C ALA A 75 -34.68 -7.67 11.12
N ALA A 76 -34.91 -7.33 12.39
CA ALA A 76 -36.21 -6.86 12.82
C ALA A 76 -36.44 -5.46 12.24
N ASN A 77 -37.58 -5.26 11.55
CA ASN A 77 -37.97 -3.92 11.16
C ASN A 77 -38.42 -3.14 12.41
N SER A 78 -37.73 -2.05 12.71
CA SER A 78 -38.04 -1.17 13.85
C SER A 78 -39.09 -0.11 13.53
N SER A 79 -39.51 0.06 12.27
CA SER A 79 -40.64 0.91 11.93
C SER A 79 -41.93 0.17 12.31
N GLY A 80 -42.60 0.61 13.37
CA GLY A 80 -43.98 0.19 13.65
C GLY A 80 -44.90 0.47 12.45
N PRO A 81 -46.14 -0.08 12.44
CA PRO A 81 -47.09 0.18 11.36
C PRO A 81 -47.30 1.70 11.18
N PRO A 82 -47.53 2.20 9.95
CA PRO A 82 -47.87 3.60 9.72
C PRO A 82 -49.11 3.97 10.55
N VAL A 83 -49.03 5.08 11.30
CA VAL A 83 -50.17 5.69 12.00
C VAL A 83 -51.09 6.45 11.05
#